data_AF-A0ABD1YUW4-F1
#
_entry.id   AF-A0ABD1YUW4-F1
#
_cell.length_a   1.000
_cell.length_b   1.000
_cell.length_c   1.000
_cell.angle_alpha   90.00
_cell.angle_beta   90.00
_cell.angle_gamma   90.00
#
_symmetry.space_group_name_H-M   'P 1'
#
loop_
_entity.id
_entity.type
_entity.pdbx_description
1 polymer ?
#
loop_
_entity_poly.entity_id
_entity_poly.type
_entity_poly.pdbx_seq_one_letter_code
_entity_poly.pdbx_strand_id
1 'polypeptide(L)'
;MVFELLCDCFTLEDPSSDFDFLFDLCLHIAQGQVPASMAYLLGASCLLALEKPSGGVRPIAVGEVLYRLVAHTLGFQFREALADHFSPLQFSVAMRGGCETIIHGLPATLDLHPDWVVL
;
A
#
# COMPACT_ATOMS: atom_id res chain seq x y z
N MET A 1 20.28 -9.46 -5.70
CA MET A 1 19.70 -10.82 -5.65
C MET A 1 18.28 -10.85 -6.19
N VAL A 2 17.25 -10.28 -5.55
CA VAL A 2 15.86 -10.31 -6.09
C VAL A 2 15.70 -9.51 -7.39
N PHE A 3 16.32 -8.33 -7.47
CA PHE A 3 16.32 -7.50 -8.69
C PHE A 3 16.91 -8.25 -9.89
N GLU A 4 18.12 -8.80 -9.77
CA GLU A 4 18.78 -9.55 -10.85
C GLU A 4 17.99 -10.77 -11.31
N LEU A 5 17.43 -11.54 -10.36
CA LEU A 5 16.53 -12.66 -10.68
C LEU A 5 15.29 -12.22 -11.46
N LEU A 6 14.75 -11.02 -11.15
CA LEU A 6 13.62 -10.45 -11.90
C LEU A 6 14.09 -10.01 -13.29
N CYS A 7 15.26 -9.39 -13.44
CA CYS A 7 15.82 -9.01 -14.73
C CYS A 7 15.96 -10.20 -15.70
N ASP A 8 16.51 -11.32 -15.22
CA ASP A 8 16.74 -12.51 -16.03
C ASP A 8 15.44 -13.14 -16.55
N CYS A 9 14.33 -12.99 -15.81
CA CYS A 9 13.05 -13.61 -16.13
C CYS A 9 12.17 -12.77 -17.07
N PHE A 10 12.37 -11.45 -17.14
CA PHE A 10 11.58 -10.59 -18.02
C PHE A 10 12.15 -10.48 -19.45
N THR A 11 13.30 -11.08 -19.75
CA THR A 11 13.93 -11.11 -21.09
C THR A 11 13.89 -9.74 -21.80
N LEU A 12 14.10 -8.66 -21.04
CA LEU A 12 13.99 -7.30 -21.57
C LEU A 12 15.23 -7.01 -22.42
N GLU A 13 15.01 -6.57 -23.66
CA GLU A 13 16.09 -6.21 -24.59
C GLU A 13 16.90 -5.01 -24.07
N ASP A 14 18.20 -5.01 -24.39
CA ASP A 14 19.28 -4.10 -23.97
C ASP A 14 18.83 -2.69 -23.49
N PRO A 15 19.14 -2.29 -22.23
CA PRO A 15 18.70 -1.03 -21.65
C PRO A 15 19.46 0.14 -22.29
N SER A 16 18.98 0.60 -23.44
CA SER A 16 19.50 1.83 -24.06
C SER A 16 19.10 3.11 -23.30
N SER A 17 18.35 2.99 -22.19
CA SER A 17 18.34 3.96 -21.09
C SER A 17 18.09 3.26 -19.74
N ASP A 18 18.88 3.58 -18.71
CA ASP A 18 18.87 2.89 -17.39
C ASP A 18 17.50 2.90 -16.68
N PHE A 19 16.58 3.80 -17.05
CA PHE A 19 15.27 3.94 -16.41
C PHE A 19 14.13 3.19 -17.12
N ASP A 20 14.24 2.94 -18.42
CA ASP A 20 13.18 2.26 -19.19
C ASP A 20 12.95 0.83 -18.66
N PHE A 21 14.05 0.14 -18.35
CA PHE A 21 13.99 -1.19 -17.75
C PHE A 21 13.22 -1.22 -16.42
N LEU A 22 13.49 -0.26 -15.52
CA LEU A 22 12.82 -0.18 -14.24
C LEU A 22 11.32 0.11 -14.42
N PHE A 23 10.99 0.98 -15.37
CA PHE A 23 9.60 1.27 -15.72
C PHE A 23 8.88 0.01 -16.22
N ASP A 24 9.46 -0.72 -17.16
CA ASP A 24 8.87 -1.93 -17.73
C ASP A 24 8.67 -3.02 -16.67
N LEU A 25 9.65 -3.22 -15.79
CA LEU A 25 9.53 -4.15 -14.68
C LEU A 25 8.37 -3.75 -13.73
N CYS A 26 8.30 -2.47 -13.36
CA CYS A 26 7.22 -1.96 -12.52
C CYS A 26 5.84 -2.11 -13.19
N LEU A 27 5.76 -1.90 -14.51
CA LEU A 27 4.54 -2.04 -15.29
C LEU A 27 4.06 -3.50 -15.32
N HIS A 28 4.95 -4.46 -15.54
CA HIS A 28 4.60 -5.89 -15.50
C HIS A 28 4.10 -6.30 -14.11
N ILE A 29 4.76 -5.84 -13.04
CA ILE A 29 4.31 -6.10 -11.67
C ILE A 29 2.91 -5.48 -11.44
N ALA A 30 2.68 -4.25 -11.89
CA ALA A 30 1.39 -3.56 -11.76
C ALA A 30 0.26 -4.29 -12.49
N GLN A 31 0.57 -4.91 -13.64
CA GLN A 31 -0.37 -5.71 -14.43
C GLN A 31 -0.55 -7.14 -13.88
N GLY A 32 0.16 -7.52 -12.80
CA GLY A 32 0.15 -8.87 -12.26
C GLY A 32 0.83 -9.91 -13.18
N GLN A 33 1.61 -9.46 -14.16
CA GLN A 33 2.32 -10.29 -15.13
C GLN A 33 3.66 -10.79 -14.57
N VAL A 34 3.62 -11.35 -13.37
CA VAL A 34 4.81 -11.89 -12.70
C VAL A 34 4.74 -13.42 -12.77
N PRO A 35 5.81 -14.10 -13.22
CA PRO A 35 5.85 -15.55 -13.22
C PRO A 35 5.50 -16.13 -11.85
N ALA A 36 4.68 -17.19 -11.80
CA ALA A 36 4.24 -17.81 -10.55
C ALA A 36 5.43 -18.28 -9.68
N SER A 37 6.52 -18.70 -10.33
CA SER A 37 7.78 -19.07 -9.68
C SER A 37 8.45 -17.89 -8.95
N MET A 38 8.04 -16.65 -9.19
CA MET A 38 8.65 -15.45 -8.62
C MET A 38 7.70 -14.64 -7.74
N ALA A 39 6.40 -14.93 -7.78
CA ALA A 39 5.40 -14.22 -6.97
C ALA A 39 5.73 -14.24 -5.47
N TYR A 40 6.31 -15.34 -4.97
CA TYR A 40 6.72 -15.45 -3.57
C TYR A 40 7.85 -14.48 -3.20
N LEU A 41 8.73 -14.13 -4.16
CA LEU A 41 9.81 -13.17 -3.92
C LEU A 41 9.25 -11.77 -3.74
N LEU A 42 8.29 -11.35 -4.58
CA LEU A 42 7.61 -10.05 -4.41
C LEU A 42 6.80 -9.97 -3.12
N GLY A 43 6.24 -11.11 -2.68
CA GLY A 43 5.55 -11.24 -1.39
C GLY A 43 6.47 -11.43 -0.18
N ALA A 44 7.79 -11.55 -0.39
CA ALA A 44 8.74 -11.72 0.70
C ALA A 44 8.85 -10.44 1.53
N SER A 45 9.21 -10.60 2.80
CA SER A 45 9.45 -9.47 3.71
C SER A 45 10.51 -9.78 4.75
N CYS A 46 11.19 -8.74 5.19
CA CYS A 46 12.03 -8.79 6.38
C CYS A 46 11.19 -8.45 7.61
N LEU A 47 11.21 -9.31 8.64
CA LEU A 47 10.45 -9.10 9.87
C LEU A 47 11.32 -8.41 10.92
N LEU A 48 10.86 -7.25 11.37
CA LEU A 48 11.49 -6.49 12.45
C LEU A 48 10.58 -6.50 13.68
N ALA A 49 11.11 -6.95 14.82
CA ALA A 49 10.40 -6.93 16.10
C ALA A 49 10.71 -5.62 16.82
N LEU A 50 9.72 -4.72 16.88
CA LEU A 50 9.83 -3.47 17.64
C LEU A 50 9.12 -3.61 18.99
N GLU A 51 9.61 -2.93 20.02
CA GLU A 51 8.92 -2.89 21.30
C GLU A 51 7.80 -1.85 21.29
N LYS A 52 6.65 -2.19 21.89
CA LYS A 52 5.58 -1.23 22.14
C LYS A 52 5.90 -0.44 23.42
N PRO A 53 5.58 0.86 23.49
CA PRO A 53 5.71 1.64 24.73
C PRO A 53 4.91 1.05 25.92
N SER A 54 3.77 0.41 25.62
CA SER A 54 2.91 -0.26 26.60
C SER A 54 3.37 -1.68 26.98
N GLY A 55 4.55 -2.11 26.52
CA GLY A 55 4.99 -3.50 26.58
C GLY A 55 4.42 -4.36 25.44
N GLY A 56 5.11 -5.47 25.15
CA GLY A 56 4.82 -6.39 24.04
C GLY A 56 5.50 -6.02 22.72
N VAL A 57 5.36 -6.89 21.72
CA VAL A 57 6.05 -6.78 20.42
C VAL A 57 5.12 -6.21 19.34
N ARG A 58 5.64 -5.30 18.52
CA ARG A 58 5.08 -4.83 17.26
C ARG A 58 5.93 -5.41 16.11
N PRO A 59 5.50 -6.52 15.50
CA PRO A 59 6.17 -7.02 14.31
C PRO A 59 5.88 -6.07 13.13
N ILE A 60 6.93 -5.73 12.39
CA ILE A 60 6.84 -4.96 11.13
C ILE A 60 7.35 -5.86 10.00
N ALA A 61 6.52 -6.08 9.00
CA ALA A 61 6.92 -6.73 7.76
C ALA A 61 7.37 -5.67 6.76
N VAL A 62 8.67 -5.61 6.49
CA VAL A 62 9.27 -4.74 5.48
C VAL A 62 9.30 -5.52 4.16
N GLY A 63 8.30 -5.30 3.31
CA GLY A 63 8.19 -5.95 2.00
C GLY A 63 9.21 -5.46 0.97
N GLU A 64 9.31 -6.19 -0.13
CA GLU A 64 10.19 -5.88 -1.25
C GLU A 64 9.97 -4.47 -1.82
N VAL A 65 11.07 -3.79 -2.15
CA VAL A 65 11.06 -2.38 -2.54
C VAL A 65 10.30 -2.13 -3.84
N LEU A 66 10.44 -3.01 -4.83
CA LEU A 66 9.75 -2.87 -6.13
C LEU A 66 8.24 -3.03 -5.98
N TYR A 67 7.80 -4.01 -5.17
CA TYR A 67 6.38 -4.21 -4.90
C TYR A 67 5.79 -3.00 -4.15
N ARG A 68 6.51 -2.46 -3.17
CA ARG A 68 6.11 -1.24 -2.45
C ARG A 68 6.04 -0.02 -3.35
N LEU A 69 6.99 0.14 -4.27
CA LEU A 69 7.01 1.22 -5.25
C LEU A 69 5.77 1.13 -6.15
N VAL A 70 5.50 -0.03 -6.74
CA VAL A 70 4.34 -0.26 -7.60
C VAL A 70 3.04 -0.03 -6.84
N ALA A 71 2.89 -0.61 -5.65
CA ALA A 71 1.70 -0.44 -4.81
C ALA A 71 1.47 1.03 -4.43
N HIS A 72 2.53 1.76 -4.09
CA HIS A 72 2.45 3.20 -3.80
C HIS A 72 2.01 4.01 -5.03
N THR A 73 2.61 3.75 -6.19
CA THR A 73 2.26 4.44 -7.44
C THR A 73 0.79 4.20 -7.82
N LEU A 74 0.32 2.95 -7.76
CA LEU A 74 -1.09 2.61 -8.01
C LEU A 74 -2.00 3.31 -6.99
N GLY A 75 -1.68 3.22 -5.70
CA GLY A 75 -2.44 3.90 -4.64
C GLY A 75 -2.53 5.41 -4.85
N PHE A 76 -1.43 6.04 -5.29
CA PHE A 76 -1.40 7.47 -5.59
C PHE A 76 -2.20 7.83 -6.85
N GLN A 77 -2.09 7.02 -7.91
CA GLN A 77 -2.77 7.22 -9.18
C GLN A 77 -4.29 7.09 -9.05
N PHE A 78 -4.75 6.10 -8.27
CA PHE A 78 -6.18 5.82 -8.09
C PHE A 78 -6.78 6.40 -6.80
N ARG A 79 -6.04 7.27 -6.08
CA ARG A 79 -6.44 7.78 -4.76
C ARG A 79 -7.85 8.40 -4.73
N GLU A 80 -8.24 9.11 -5.78
CA GLU A 80 -9.54 9.79 -5.87
C GLU A 80 -10.66 8.78 -6.05
N ALA A 81 -10.51 7.84 -6.99
CA ALA A 81 -11.46 6.74 -7.19
C ALA A 81 -11.59 5.85 -5.93
N LEU A 82 -10.48 5.61 -5.23
CA LEU A 82 -10.50 4.87 -3.96
C LEU A 82 -11.23 5.66 -2.87
N ALA A 83 -10.97 6.97 -2.75
CA ALA A 83 -11.66 7.82 -1.80
C ALA A 83 -13.18 7.83 -2.08
N ASP A 84 -13.59 8.03 -3.32
CA ASP A 84 -15.00 8.02 -3.72
C ASP A 84 -15.67 6.66 -3.42
N HIS A 85 -14.96 5.55 -3.67
CA HIS A 85 -15.49 4.21 -3.44
C HIS A 85 -15.67 3.90 -1.94
N PHE A 86 -14.71 4.28 -1.10
CA PHE A 86 -14.76 3.98 0.32
C PHE A 86 -15.51 5.04 1.15
N SER A 87 -15.78 6.21 0.59
CA SER A 87 -16.66 7.20 1.19
C SER A 87 -18.10 6.68 1.28
N PRO A 88 -18.85 6.96 2.35
CA PRO A 88 -18.46 7.65 3.59
C PRO A 88 -18.00 6.70 4.70
N LEU A 89 -17.76 5.43 4.41
CA LEU A 89 -17.56 4.37 5.41
C LEU A 89 -16.12 4.32 5.95
N GLN A 90 -15.12 4.64 5.12
CA GLN A 90 -13.73 4.66 5.52
C GLN A 90 -13.21 6.10 5.60
N PHE A 91 -12.68 6.47 6.76
CA PHE A 91 -12.06 7.78 6.98
C PHE A 91 -10.53 7.72 6.85
N SER A 92 -9.95 6.55 6.58
CA SER A 92 -8.51 6.35 6.41
C SER A 92 -8.15 6.17 4.94
N VAL A 93 -6.87 6.42 4.59
CA VAL A 93 -6.25 6.23 3.27
C VAL A 93 -6.93 7.03 2.15
N ALA A 94 -6.20 7.93 1.49
CA ALA A 94 -6.70 8.85 0.46
C ALA A 94 -7.78 9.88 0.91
N MET A 95 -8.30 9.77 2.13
CA MET A 95 -9.17 10.77 2.75
C MET A 95 -8.37 11.88 3.43
N ARG A 96 -8.73 13.14 3.16
CA ARG A 96 -8.16 14.29 3.87
C ARG A 96 -8.84 14.45 5.23
N GLY A 97 -8.04 14.63 6.29
CA GLY A 97 -8.57 14.92 7.63
C GLY A 97 -9.36 13.77 8.24
N GLY A 98 -8.96 12.53 7.98
CA GLY A 98 -9.69 11.34 8.40
C GLY A 98 -9.94 11.25 9.90
N CYS A 99 -8.88 11.39 10.70
CA CYS A 99 -8.97 11.36 12.16
C CYS A 99 -9.80 12.53 12.69
N GLU A 100 -9.61 13.72 12.14
CA GLU A 100 -10.32 14.95 12.50
C GLU A 100 -11.82 14.81 12.20
N THR A 101 -12.17 14.20 11.06
CA THR A 101 -13.56 13.93 10.69
C THR A 101 -14.23 13.02 11.70
N ILE A 102 -13.54 11.97 12.18
CA ILE A 102 -14.08 11.10 13.23
C ILE A 102 -14.20 11.86 14.56
N ILE A 103 -13.12 12.50 15.01
CA ILE A 103 -13.05 13.16 16.33
C ILE A 103 -14.06 14.28 16.47
N HIS A 104 -14.32 15.06 15.41
CA HIS A 104 -15.26 16.16 15.44
C HIS A 104 -16.66 15.79 14.94
N GLY A 105 -16.75 14.88 13.97
CA GLY A 105 -18.01 14.44 13.39
C GLY A 105 -18.83 13.59 14.36
N LEU A 106 -18.19 12.76 15.18
CA LEU A 106 -18.90 11.90 16.12
C LEU A 106 -19.68 12.71 17.18
N PRO A 107 -19.07 13.66 17.92
CA PRO A 107 -19.82 14.52 18.85
C PRO A 107 -20.94 15.30 18.15
N ALA A 108 -20.65 15.92 17.00
CA ALA A 108 -21.65 16.68 16.25
C ALA A 108 -22.84 15.83 15.81
N THR A 109 -22.62 14.55 15.49
CA THR A 109 -23.67 13.61 15.11
C THR A 109 -24.52 13.21 16.32
N LEU A 110 -23.90 13.00 17.49
CA LEU A 110 -24.62 12.69 18.73
C LEU A 110 -25.47 13.88 19.21
N ASP A 111 -24.99 15.12 19.03
CA ASP A 111 -25.77 16.32 19.34
C ASP A 111 -27.05 16.43 18.50
N LEU A 112 -26.99 15.97 17.24
CA LEU A 112 -28.15 15.91 16.34
C LEU A 112 -29.08 14.72 16.63
N HIS A 113 -28.56 13.67 17.26
CA HIS A 113 -29.28 12.43 17.55
C HIS A 113 -29.09 12.00 19.02
N PRO A 114 -29.75 12.67 19.97
CA PRO A 114 -29.55 12.45 21.41
C PRO A 114 -29.97 11.06 21.90
N ASP A 115 -30.78 10.34 21.12
CA ASP A 115 -31.19 8.96 21.40
C ASP A 115 -30.15 7.92 20.96
N TRP A 116 -29.08 8.34 20.28
CA TRP A 116 -28.01 7.45 19.82
C TRP A 116 -26.92 7.29 20.89
N VAL A 117 -26.32 6.11 20.95
CA VAL A 117 -25.21 5.78 21.85
C VAL A 117 -24.08 5.10 21.08
N VAL A 118 -22.84 5.39 21.45
CA VAL A 118 -21.62 4.76 20.90
C VAL A 118 -21.21 3.64 21.85
N LEU A 119 -21.08 2.42 21.33
CA LEU A 119 -20.70 1.21 22.08
C LEU A 119 -19.20 0.93 22.00
#